data_AF-A0A859R3Z1-F1
#
_entry.id   AF-A0A859R3Z1-F1
#
_cell.length_a   1.000
_cell.length_b   1.000
_cell.length_c   1.000
_cell.angle_alpha   90.00
_cell.angle_beta   90.00
_cell.angle_gamma   90.00
#
_symmetry.space_group_name_H-M   'P 1'
#
loop_
_entity.id
_entity.type
_entity.pdbx_description
1 polymer ?
#
loop_
_entity_poly.entity_id
_entity_poly.type
_entity_poly.pdbx_seq_one_letter_code
_entity_poly.pdbx_strand_id
1 'polypeptide(L)' 'MSAFDNFGKCETVSGDRMECSICWRVYAPAAGDPVSQFPPSTPFADLPEEWSCPNCDALRTKFMRLGGDG' A
#
# COMPACT_ATOMS: atom_id res chain seq x y z
N MET A 1 36.92 -2.33 19.26
CA MET A 1 36.07 -3.51 19.07
C MET A 1 34.89 -3.07 18.22
N SER A 2 34.72 -3.75 17.08
CA SER A 2 33.89 -3.37 15.96
C SER A 2 32.38 -3.44 16.23
N ALA A 3 31.66 -2.65 15.42
CA ALA A 3 30.34 -2.93 14.86
C ALA A 3 29.11 -2.83 15.77
N PHE A 4 28.57 -1.62 15.95
CA PHE A 4 27.12 -1.42 16.03
C PHE A 4 26.66 -0.14 15.28
N ASP A 5 27.33 0.22 14.18
CA ASP A 5 26.84 1.15 13.16
C ASP A 5 25.77 0.45 12.32
N ASN A 6 24.59 0.16 12.88
CA ASN A 6 23.44 -0.22 12.05
C ASN A 6 22.07 -0.19 12.75
N PHE A 7 21.76 0.90 13.47
CA PHE A 7 20.35 1.27 13.63
C PHE A 7 19.95 2.29 12.57
N GLY A 8 20.35 1.99 11.32
CA GLY A 8 19.68 2.50 10.14
C GLY A 8 18.30 1.89 10.06
N LYS A 9 17.33 2.51 10.74
CA LYS A 9 15.94 2.41 10.29
C LYS A 9 15.29 3.79 10.20
N CYS A 10 16.05 4.76 9.73
CA CYS A 10 15.49 5.79 8.88
C CYS A 10 15.42 5.21 7.45
N GLU A 11 14.44 4.34 7.20
CA GLU A 11 13.97 4.20 5.83
C GLU A 11 12.49 4.56 5.80
N THR A 12 12.30 5.87 5.88
CA THR A 12 11.21 6.60 5.27
C THR A 12 10.82 5.93 3.96
N VAL A 13 9.79 5.09 3.99
CA VAL A 13 8.90 5.00 2.83
C VAL A 13 7.60 5.61 3.29
N SER A 14 7.58 6.94 3.23
CA SER A 14 6.37 7.74 3.01
C SER A 14 5.75 7.26 1.71
N GLY A 15 5.07 6.12 1.77
CA GLY A 15 4.30 5.57 0.70
C GLY A 15 2.89 5.43 1.21
N ASP A 16 1.94 6.05 0.53
CA ASP A 16 0.50 5.90 0.74
C ASP A 16 0.05 4.47 0.43
N ARG A 17 0.55 3.52 1.22
CA ARG A 17 0.22 2.10 1.13
C ARG A 17 -1.10 1.89 1.84
N MET A 18 -1.99 1.18 1.16
CA MET A 18 -3.33 0.90 1.62
C MET A 18 -3.43 -0.61 1.81
N GLU A 19 -3.91 -1.12 2.93
CA GLU A 19 -4.12 -2.55 3.14
C GLU A 19 -5.59 -2.91 3.22
N CYS A 20 -5.94 -3.98 2.54
CA CYS A 20 -7.27 -4.54 2.63
C CYS A 20 -7.49 -5.17 4.02
N SER A 21 -8.51 -4.71 4.74
CA SER A 21 -8.91 -5.30 6.03
C SER A 21 -9.46 -6.74 5.96
N ILE A 22 -9.68 -7.27 4.75
CA ILE A 22 -10.33 -8.59 4.53
C ILE A 22 -9.29 -9.67 4.20
N CYS A 23 -8.35 -9.36 3.32
CA CYS A 23 -7.32 -10.31 2.88
C CYS A 23 -5.88 -9.87 3.20
N TRP A 24 -5.72 -8.71 3.85
CA TRP A 24 -4.43 -8.12 4.22
C TRP A 24 -3.48 -7.86 3.03
N ARG A 25 -4.06 -7.67 1.83
CA ARG A 25 -3.31 -7.28 0.63
C ARG A 25 -2.94 -5.81 0.72
N VAL A 26 -1.65 -5.50 0.61
CA VAL A 26 -1.13 -4.14 0.52
C VAL A 26 -1.16 -3.65 -0.94
N TYR A 27 -1.91 -2.59 -1.19
CA TYR A 27 -1.88 -1.77 -2.40
C TYR A 27 -0.82 -0.68 -2.26
N ALA A 28 0.09 -0.60 -3.23
CA ALA A 28 1.13 0.42 -3.28
C ALA A 28 0.91 1.28 -4.54
N PRO A 29 0.75 2.62 -4.40
CA PRO A 29 0.44 3.48 -5.54
C PRO A 29 1.59 3.50 -6.56
N ALA A 30 2.84 3.39 -6.11
CA ALA A 30 4.00 3.27 -6.99
C ALA A 30 3.99 1.99 -7.86
N ALA A 31 3.41 0.89 -7.36
CA ALA A 31 3.27 -0.35 -8.11
C ALA A 31 1.99 -0.38 -8.95
N GLY A 32 0.98 0.41 -8.59
CA GLY A 32 -0.34 0.38 -9.21
C GLY A 32 -1.05 -0.95 -8.95
N ASP A 33 -1.94 -1.33 -9.86
CA ASP A 33 -2.57 -2.65 -9.83
C ASP A 33 -2.65 -3.27 -11.24
N PRO A 34 -1.80 -4.25 -11.57
CA PRO A 34 -1.79 -4.87 -12.89
C PRO A 34 -3.01 -5.79 -13.13
N VAL A 35 -3.68 -6.26 -12.07
CA VAL A 35 -4.84 -7.16 -12.17
C VAL A 35 -6.07 -6.38 -12.65
N SER A 36 -6.29 -5.20 -12.08
CA SER A 36 -7.33 -4.26 -12.48
C SER A 36 -6.90 -3.33 -13.64
N GLN A 37 -5.74 -3.58 -14.25
CA GLN A 37 -5.18 -2.81 -15.38
C GLN A 37 -4.93 -1.32 -15.08
N PHE A 38 -4.63 -0.98 -13.82
CA PHE A 38 -4.22 0.38 -13.44
C PHE A 38 -2.70 0.54 -13.56
N PRO A 39 -2.23 1.61 -14.21
CA PRO A 39 -0.79 1.84 -14.36
C PRO A 39 -0.10 2.05 -13.01
N PRO A 40 1.21 1.75 -12.92
CA PRO A 40 2.01 2.14 -11.78
C PRO A 40 2.01 3.66 -11.63
N SER A 41 2.03 4.16 -10.39
CA SER A 41 1.81 5.56 -9.99
C SER A 41 0.36 6.06 -9.95
N THR A 42 -0.65 5.18 -10.06
CA THR A 42 -2.02 5.57 -9.71
C THR A 42 -2.16 5.65 -8.18
N PRO A 43 -2.54 6.80 -7.60
CA PRO A 43 -2.86 6.89 -6.19
C PRO A 43 -4.24 6.30 -5.90
N PHE A 44 -4.43 5.78 -4.68
CA PHE A 44 -5.72 5.18 -4.29
C PHE A 44 -6.90 6.16 -4.40
N ALA A 45 -6.63 7.47 -4.25
CA ALA A 45 -7.62 8.53 -4.38
C ALA A 45 -8.13 8.75 -5.82
N ASP A 46 -7.36 8.35 -6.84
CA ASP A 46 -7.71 8.50 -8.25
C ASP A 46 -8.46 7.29 -8.82
N LEU A 47 -8.35 6.15 -8.14
CA LEU A 47 -9.11 4.97 -8.50
C LEU A 47 -10.64 5.21 -8.33
N PRO A 48 -11.49 4.62 -9.18
CA PRO A 48 -12.95 4.82 -9.12
C PRO A 48 -13.62 4.03 -7.99
N GLU A 49 -14.81 4.44 -7.56
CA GLU A 49 -15.57 3.79 -6.47
C GLU A 49 -15.89 2.31 -6.71
N GLU A 50 -16.02 1.93 -7.99
CA GLU A 50 -16.23 0.56 -8.46
C GLU A 50 -14.97 -0.33 -8.37
N TRP A 51 -13.81 0.24 -8.06
CA TRP A 51 -12.60 -0.54 -7.90
C TRP A 51 -12.67 -1.41 -6.64
N SER A 52 -12.31 -2.68 -6.83
CA SER A 52 -12.29 -3.71 -5.81
C SER A 52 -10.91 -4.33 -5.68
N CYS A 53 -10.63 -4.90 -4.51
CA CYS A 53 -9.37 -5.58 -4.23
C CYS A 53 -9.17 -6.75 -5.21
N PRO A 54 -8.03 -6.82 -5.90
CA PRO A 54 -7.76 -7.89 -6.89
C PRO A 54 -7.66 -9.30 -6.30
N ASN A 55 -7.60 -9.43 -4.96
CA ASN A 55 -7.44 -10.70 -4.28
C ASN A 55 -8.75 -11.22 -3.67
N CYS A 56 -9.64 -10.33 -3.25
CA CYS A 56 -10.85 -10.70 -2.49
C CYS A 56 -12.11 -9.97 -2.93
N ASP A 57 -12.03 -9.16 -3.99
CA ASP A 57 -13.13 -8.36 -4.52
C ASP A 57 -13.74 -7.36 -3.51
N ALA A 58 -13.00 -7.02 -2.46
CA ALA A 58 -13.43 -6.04 -1.48
C ALA A 58 -13.42 -4.62 -2.02
N LEU A 59 -14.45 -3.83 -1.72
CA LEU A 59 -14.52 -2.42 -2.06
C LEU A 59 -13.32 -1.62 -1.52
N ARG A 60 -12.95 -0.55 -2.24
CA ARG A 60 -11.95 0.45 -1.81
C ARG A 60 -12.13 0.97 -0.38
N THR A 61 -13.36 1.02 0.11
CA THR A 61 -13.71 1.54 1.44
C THR A 61 -13.21 0.64 2.58
N LYS A 62 -12.87 -0.62 2.28
CA LYS A 62 -12.32 -1.58 3.23
C LYS A 62 -10.80 -1.51 3.35
N PHE A 63 -10.16 -0.61 2.61
CA PHE A 63 -8.73 -0.40 2.71
C PHE A 63 -8.40 0.60 3.81
N MET A 64 -7.38 0.29 4.60
CA MET A 64 -6.85 1.13 5.67
C MET A 64 -5.45 1.61 5.28
N ARG A 65 -5.17 2.90 5.51
CA ARG A 65 -3.84 3.46 5.26
C ARG A 65 -2.85 2.89 6.29
N LEU A 66 -1.82 2.18 5.82
CA LEU A 66 -0.66 1.85 6.66
C LEU A 66 0.24 3.09 6.77
N GLY A 67 -0.19 4.04 7.59
CA GLY A 67 0.67 5.08 8.13
C GLY A 67 1.07 4.66 9.54
N GLY A 68 2.30 4.19 9.71
CA GLY A 68 2.81 3.72 10.99
C GLY A 68 2.88 4.85 12.03
N ASP A 69 2.36 4.55 13.22
CA ASP A 69 2.61 5.25 14.48
C ASP A 69 2.48 4.17 15.58
N GLY A 70 3.52 3.75 16.30
CA GLY A 70 4.92 4.18 16.34
C GLY A 70 5.82 3.06 16.92
#